data_AF-A0A7C6PH59-F1
#
_entry.id   AF-A0A7C6PH59-F1
#
_cell.length_a   1.000
_cell.length_b   1.000
_cell.length_c   1.000
_cell.angle_alpha   90.00
_cell.angle_beta   90.00
_cell.angle_gamma   90.00
#
_symmetry.space_group_name_H-M   'P 1'
#
loop_
_entity.id
_entity.type
_entity.pdbx_description
1 polymer ?
#
loop_
_entity_poly.entity_id
_entity_poly.type
_entity_poly.pdbx_seq_one_letter_code
_entity_poly.pdbx_strand_id
1 'polypeptide(L)' 'MSIFDAPIARCEAAHAMVLTDSTQRECAREHACPKNRQCPLDGCFAEVSGVESATAQDWPALAQH' A
#
# COMPACT_ATOMS: atom_id res chain seq x y z
N MET A 1 19.96 -3.62 4.87
CA MET A 1 19.40 -2.99 3.66
C MET A 1 17.89 -2.91 3.87
N SER A 2 17.35 -1.73 4.21
CA SER A 2 15.90 -1.52 4.15
C SER A 2 15.52 -1.36 2.69
N ILE A 3 15.28 -2.50 2.03
CA ILE A 3 14.36 -2.54 0.91
C ILE A 3 13.05 -2.10 1.54
N PHE A 4 12.61 -0.88 1.25
CA PHE A 4 11.22 -0.50 1.52
C PHE A 4 10.38 -1.47 0.68
N ASP A 5 9.97 -2.58 1.28
CA ASP A 5 8.96 -3.50 0.75
C ASP A 5 7.62 -2.80 0.88
N ALA A 6 7.53 -1.60 0.31
CA ALA A 6 6.26 -0.93 0.16
C ALA A 6 5.39 -1.92 -0.61
N PRO A 7 4.21 -2.28 -0.09
CA PRO A 7 3.38 -3.27 -0.74
C PRO A 7 2.95 -2.66 -2.08
N ILE A 8 3.52 -3.19 -3.16
CA ILE A 8 3.34 -2.71 -4.53
C ILE A 8 2.80 -3.88 -5.34
N ALA A 9 1.70 -3.65 -6.05
CA ALA A 9 1.10 -4.62 -6.95
C ALA A 9 1.06 -4.10 -8.39
N ARG A 10 1.05 -5.01 -9.35
CA ARG A 10 0.87 -4.67 -10.76
C ARG A 10 -0.61 -4.60 -11.10
N CYS A 11 -1.09 -3.43 -11.53
CA CYS A 11 -2.46 -3.24 -11.97
C CYS A 11 -2.55 -3.46 -13.49
N GLU A 12 -3.14 -4.57 -13.92
CA GLU A 12 -3.37 -4.86 -15.34
C GLU A 12 -4.44 -3.94 -15.99
N ALA A 13 -5.23 -3.21 -15.20
CA ALA A 13 -6.17 -2.23 -15.76
C ALA A 13 -5.47 -0.92 -16.17
N ALA A 14 -4.47 -0.50 -15.39
CA ALA A 14 -3.67 0.71 -15.64
C ALA A 14 -2.32 0.41 -16.31
N HIS A 15 -1.95 -0.87 -16.46
CA HIS A 15 -0.65 -1.34 -16.94
C HIS A 15 0.53 -0.70 -16.17
N ALA A 16 0.34 -0.48 -14.87
CA ALA A 16 1.26 0.26 -14.01
C ALA A 16 1.46 -0.45 -12.67
N MET A 17 2.58 -0.14 -12.01
CA MET A 17 2.82 -0.52 -10.62
C MET A 17 2.08 0.46 -9.71
N VAL A 18 1.28 -0.06 -8.78
CA VAL A 18 0.46 0.75 -7.85
C VAL A 18 0.85 0.45 -6.41
N LEU A 19 0.84 1.48 -5.56
CA LEU A 19 1.04 1.32 -4.13
C LEU A 19 -0.26 0.78 -3.52
N THR A 20 -0.17 -0.36 -2.84
CA THR A 20 -1.32 -0.95 -2.13
C THR A 20 -1.40 -0.52 -0.67
N ASP A 21 -0.43 0.27 -0.20
CA ASP A 21 -0.50 0.97 1.10
C ASP A 21 -1.48 2.16 1.06
N SER A 22 -1.77 2.69 -0.12
CA SER A 22 -2.80 3.73 -0.32
C SER A 22 -4.20 3.11 -0.34
N THR A 23 -5.24 3.92 -0.13
CA THR A 23 -6.61 3.44 -0.29
C THR A 23 -6.95 3.23 -1.78
N GLN A 24 -7.87 2.29 -2.06
CA GLN A 24 -8.36 2.06 -3.43
C GLN A 24 -8.89 3.36 -4.07
N ARG A 25 -9.49 4.26 -3.27
CA ARG A 25 -10.03 5.53 -3.74
C ARG A 25 -8.94 6.52 -4.17
N GLU A 26 -7.80 6.53 -3.50
CA GLU A 26 -6.64 7.35 -3.90
C GLU A 26 -6.04 6.82 -5.19
N CYS A 27 -5.77 5.51 -5.24
CA CYS A 27 -5.28 4.87 -6.46
C CYS A 27 -6.22 5.14 -7.66
N ALA A 28 -7.54 5.03 -7.46
CA ALA A 28 -8.52 5.31 -8.51
C ALA A 28 -8.52 6.77 -8.99
N ARG A 29 -8.21 7.73 -8.10
CA ARG A 29 -8.07 9.15 -8.47
C ARG A 29 -6.77 9.39 -9.24
N GLU A 30 -5.67 8.79 -8.80
CA GLU A 30 -4.35 8.93 -9.42
C GLU A 30 -4.30 8.34 -10.83
N HIS A 31 -4.91 7.16 -11.02
CA HIS A 31 -4.92 6.44 -12.29
C HIS A 31 -6.19 6.67 -13.13
N ALA A 32 -7.07 7.58 -12.70
CA ALA A 32 -8.34 7.87 -13.35
C ALA A 32 -9.17 6.60 -13.66
N CYS A 33 -9.24 5.68 -12.69
CA CYS A 33 -9.91 4.41 -12.86
C CYS A 33 -11.41 4.60 -13.18
N PRO A 34 -11.95 3.87 -14.17
CA PRO A 34 -13.36 3.98 -14.53
C PRO A 34 -14.27 3.42 -13.43
N LYS A 35 -15.31 4.18 -13.05
CA LYS A 35 -16.28 3.79 -12.00
C LYS A 35 -17.11 2.54 -12.33
N ASN A 36 -17.16 2.13 -13.61
CA ASN A 36 -17.96 1.00 -14.08
C ASN A 36 -17.17 -0.31 -14.19
N ARG A 37 -15.95 -0.38 -13.66
CA ARG A 37 -15.12 -1.59 -13.69
C ARG A 37 -14.79 -2.04 -12.27
N GLN A 38 -14.92 -3.34 -12.01
CA GLN A 38 -14.41 -3.95 -10.77
C GLN A 38 -12.89 -3.78 -10.75
N CYS A 39 -12.33 -3.24 -9.66
CA CYS A 39 -10.90 -3.11 -9.50
C CYS A 39 -10.25 -4.51 -9.45
N PRO A 40 -9.23 -4.83 -10.27
CA PRO A 40 -8.58 -6.13 -10.23
C PRO A 40 -7.75 -6.36 -8.95
N LEU A 41 -7.47 -5.28 -8.21
CA LEU A 41 -6.73 -5.29 -6.94
C LEU A 41 -7.68 -4.97 -5.77
N ASP A 42 -8.97 -5.22 -5.93
CA ASP A 42 -9.95 -5.10 -4.84
C ASP A 42 -9.54 -6.03 -3.67
N GLY A 43 -9.54 -5.48 -2.46
CA GLY A 43 -9.04 -6.18 -1.26
C GLY A 43 -7.52 -6.20 -1.08
N CYS A 44 -6.72 -5.67 -2.02
CA CYS A 44 -5.27 -5.53 -1.84
C CYS A 44 -4.86 -4.20 -1.20
N PHE A 45 -5.70 -3.16 -1.32
CA PHE A 45 -5.43 -1.82 -0.81
C PHE A 45 -5.69 -1.69 0.69
N ALA A 46 -4.96 -0.81 1.35
CA ALA A 46 -5.22 -0.46 2.75
C ALA A 46 -6.58 0.24 2.93
N GLU A 47 -7.20 0.03 4.08
CA GLU A 47 -8.45 0.72 4.46
C GLU A 47 -8.21 2.21 4.75
N VAL A 48 -7.01 2.55 5.25
CA VAL A 48 -6.54 3.91 5.55
C VAL A 48 -5.15 4.08 4.94
N SER A 49 -4.90 5.22 4.30
CA SER A 49 -3.60 5.55 3.69
C SER A 49 -2.57 5.91 4.75
N GLY A 50 -1.34 5.42 4.64
CA GLY A 50 -0.24 5.79 5.54
C GLY A 50 -0.25 5.07 6.88
N VAL A 51 -0.97 3.95 7.00
CA VAL A 51 -0.71 2.98 8.08
C VAL A 51 0.45 2.13 7.63
N GLU A 52 1.66 2.60 7.92
CA GLU A 52 2.79 1.70 8.11
C GLU A 52 2.31 0.60 9.04
N SER A 53 2.17 -0.63 8.53
CA SER A 53 1.93 -1.78 9.38
C SER A 53 3.06 -1.78 10.39
N ALA A 54 2.76 -1.34 11.61
CA ALA A 54 3.73 -1.15 12.68
C ALA A 54 4.25 -2.52 13.13
N THR A 55 5.10 -3.13 12.30
CA THR A 55 5.82 -4.36 12.58
C THR A 55 7.29 -4.13 12.32
N ALA A 56 7.87 -3.15 13.01
CA ALA A 56 9.26 -3.19 13.48
C ALA A 56 9.57 -1.90 14.25
N GLN A 57 9.34 -1.89 15.57
CA GLN A 57 10.17 -1.22 16.61
C GLN A 57 9.48 -1.27 17.99
N ASP A 58 9.20 -2.47 18.50
CA ASP A 58 9.44 -2.71 19.93
C ASP A 58 10.97 -2.81 20.06
N TRP A 59 11.64 -1.66 20.16
CA TRP A 59 13.03 -1.63 20.59
C TRP A 59 12.99 -1.92 22.10
N PRO A 60 13.50 -3.06 22.60
CA PRO A 60 13.49 -3.27 24.03
C PRO A 60 14.37 -2.20 24.66
N ALA A 61 13.77 -1.45 25.58
CA ALA A 61 14.38 -0.44 26.41
C ALA A 61 15.44 -1.00 27.39
N LEU A 62 16.38 -1.83 26.93
CA LEU A 62 17.38 -2.51 27.77
C LEU A 62 18.69 -2.77 27.01
N ALA A 63 19.57 -1.78 26.89
CA ALA A 63 21.03 -2.01 26.83
C ALA A 63 21.82 -0.69 26.80
N GLN A 64 21.82 0.05 27.90
CA GLN A 64 23.01 0.82 28.30
C GLN A 64 22.91 1.19 29.78
N HIS A 65 23.32 0.23 30.62
CA HIS A 65 23.91 0.47 31.94
C HIS A 65 25.40 0.68 31.75
#